data_AF-A0A8S3KGU8-F1
#
_entry.id   AF-A0A8S3KGU8-F1
#
_cell.length_a   1.000
_cell.length_b   1.000
_cell.length_c   1.000
_cell.angle_alpha   90.00
_cell.angle_beta   90.00
_cell.angle_gamma   90.00
#
_symmetry.space_group_name_H-M   'P 1'
#
loop_
_entity.id
_entity.type
_entity.pdbx_description
1 polymer ?
#
loop_
_entity_poly.entity_id
_entity_poly.type
_entity_poly.pdbx_seq_one_letter_code
_entity_poly.pdbx_strand_id
1 'polypeptide(L)'
;MHDQKSIFIVTSFILHKFLGIIKVLRDHLKSSSFDYVRGECLITSVIQQLKDLRNDESFNQIYEKVKEFCNSNDIDFVQQYRSYRTTAVPARFQEFIIDSTIGQRETLQTSTDYLNRLYFPLID
;
A
#
# COMPACT_ATOMS: atom_id res chain seq x y z
N MET A 1 -7.93 12.35 10.49
CA MET A 1 -6.49 12.54 10.27
C MET A 1 -5.64 11.28 10.58
N HIS A 2 -6.18 10.28 11.30
CA HIS A 2 -5.46 9.01 11.56
C HIS A 2 -5.41 8.06 10.35
N ASP A 3 -6.45 8.04 9.52
CA ASP A 3 -6.53 7.22 8.29
C ASP A 3 -5.37 7.44 7.31
N GLN A 4 -4.92 8.69 7.20
CA GLN A 4 -3.86 9.05 6.29
C GLN A 4 -2.50 8.53 6.76
N LYS A 5 -2.34 8.25 8.07
CA LYS A 5 -1.11 7.72 8.65
C LYS A 5 -0.97 6.23 8.37
N SER A 6 -2.02 5.44 8.60
CA SER A 6 -2.00 3.99 8.34
C SER A 6 -1.81 3.72 6.85
N ILE A 7 -2.52 4.43 5.97
CA ILE A 7 -2.34 4.35 4.52
C ILE A 7 -0.92 4.70 4.12
N PHE A 8 -0.37 5.81 4.63
CA PHE A 8 1.01 6.20 4.32
C PHE A 8 2.04 5.13 4.75
N ILE A 9 1.91 4.58 5.95
CA ILE A 9 2.83 3.55 6.46
C ILE A 9 2.72 2.29 5.61
N VAL A 10 1.51 1.79 5.34
CA VAL A 10 1.31 0.60 4.50
C VAL A 10 1.89 0.82 3.10
N THR A 11 1.57 1.95 2.45
CA THR A 11 2.12 2.31 1.13
C THR A 11 3.65 2.37 1.16
N SER A 12 4.25 2.94 2.21
CA SER A 12 5.70 3.03 2.34
C SER A 12 6.36 1.65 2.40
N PHE A 13 5.78 0.70 3.14
CA PHE A 13 6.29 -0.67 3.22
C PHE A 13 6.15 -1.43 1.89
N ILE A 14 5.02 -1.26 1.19
CA ILE A 14 4.79 -1.85 -0.13
C ILE A 14 5.84 -1.32 -1.12
N LEU A 15 5.99 0.01 -1.20
CA LEU A 15 6.98 0.64 -2.08
C LEU A 15 8.40 0.23 -1.71
N HIS A 16 8.74 0.16 -0.42
CA HIS A 16 10.06 -0.29 0.01
C HIS A 16 10.37 -1.71 -0.50
N LYS A 17 9.40 -2.63 -0.42
CA LYS A 17 9.55 -3.99 -0.93
C LYS A 17 9.70 -4.01 -2.45
N PHE A 18 8.82 -3.32 -3.17
CA PHE A 18 8.84 -3.25 -4.63
C PHE A 18 10.12 -2.60 -5.17
N LEU A 19 10.48 -1.42 -4.66
CA LEU A 19 11.69 -0.71 -5.04
C LEU A 19 12.96 -1.48 -4.65
N GLY A 20 12.91 -2.34 -3.62
CA GLY A 20 13.97 -3.28 -3.30
C GLY A 20 14.28 -4.24 -4.44
N ILE A 21 13.26 -4.81 -5.08
CA ILE A 21 13.42 -5.70 -6.24
C ILE A 21 14.06 -4.93 -7.42
N ILE A 22 13.56 -3.72 -7.70
CA ILE A 22 14.09 -2.86 -8.76
C ILE A 22 15.55 -2.45 -8.47
N LYS A 23 15.89 -2.20 -7.21
CA LYS A 23 17.26 -1.87 -6.81
C LYS A 23 18.21 -3.03 -7.09
N VAL A 24 17.83 -4.27 -6.76
CA VAL A 24 18.64 -5.47 -7.06
C VAL A 24 18.90 -5.57 -8.56
N LEU A 25 17.86 -5.42 -9.39
CA LEU A 25 18.00 -5.40 -10.84
C LEU A 25 19.00 -4.33 -11.30
N ARG A 26 18.83 -3.09 -10.82
CA ARG A 26 19.71 -1.96 -11.14
C ARG A 26 21.16 -2.25 -10.77
N ASP A 27 21.40 -2.75 -9.57
CA ASP A 27 22.74 -2.96 -9.04
C ASP A 27 23.47 -4.08 -9.82
N HIS A 28 22.75 -5.14 -10.23
CA HIS A 28 23.31 -6.18 -11.09
C HIS A 28 23.58 -5.70 -12.52
N LEU A 29 22.68 -4.92 -13.12
CA LEU A 29 22.87 -4.35 -14.46
C LEU A 29 24.06 -3.39 -14.53
N LYS A 30 24.38 -2.71 -13.42
CA LYS A 30 25.54 -1.81 -13.32
C LYS A 30 26.85 -2.54 -12.99
N SER A 31 26.81 -3.84 -12.67
CA SER A 31 28.01 -4.58 -12.30
C SER A 31 28.92 -4.76 -13.52
N SER A 32 30.24 -4.58 -13.34
CA SER A 32 31.23 -4.72 -14.41
C SER A 32 31.43 -6.16 -14.90
N SER A 33 30.79 -7.13 -14.23
CA SER A 33 30.86 -8.57 -14.51
C SER A 33 29.55 -9.13 -15.08
N PHE A 34 28.73 -8.29 -15.71
CA PHE A 34 27.45 -8.69 -16.28
C PHE A 34 27.67 -9.38 -17.63
N ASP A 35 27.33 -10.66 -17.72
CA ASP A 35 27.36 -11.46 -18.93
C ASP A 35 25.92 -11.90 -19.30
N TYR A 36 25.72 -12.32 -20.56
CA TYR A 36 24.39 -12.63 -21.10
C TYR A 36 23.63 -13.68 -20.27
N VAL A 37 24.32 -14.74 -19.85
CA VAL A 37 23.73 -15.84 -19.06
C VAL A 37 23.26 -15.34 -17.69
N ARG A 38 24.05 -14.51 -16.98
CA ARG A 38 23.60 -13.90 -15.73
C ARG A 38 22.44 -12.93 -15.95
N GLY A 39 22.39 -12.26 -17.10
CA GLY A 39 21.29 -11.39 -17.47
C GLY A 39 19.97 -12.12 -17.60
N GLU A 40 19.95 -13.26 -18.29
CA GLU A 40 18.76 -14.09 -18.43
C GLU A 40 18.27 -14.64 -17.08
N CYS A 41 19.19 -15.15 -16.25
CA CYS A 41 18.87 -15.59 -14.90
C CYS A 41 18.33 -14.45 -14.02
N LEU A 42 18.91 -13.25 -14.12
CA LEU A 42 18.48 -12.08 -13.35
C LEU A 42 17.08 -11.64 -13.75
N ILE A 43 16.80 -11.49 -15.05
CA ILE A 43 15.48 -11.10 -15.55
C ILE A 43 14.44 -12.13 -15.10
N THR A 44 14.73 -13.43 -15.24
CA THR A 44 13.83 -14.51 -14.83
C THR A 44 13.56 -14.45 -13.33
N SER A 45 14.59 -14.23 -12.51
CA SER A 45 14.45 -14.09 -11.05
C SER A 45 13.64 -12.86 -10.65
N VAL A 46 13.83 -11.72 -11.31
CA VAL A 46 13.07 -10.50 -11.05
C VAL A 46 11.60 -10.67 -11.43
N ILE A 47 11.31 -11.27 -12.59
CA ILE A 47 9.95 -11.60 -13.00
C ILE A 47 9.29 -12.51 -11.97
N GLN A 48 9.99 -13.53 -11.47
CA GLN A 48 9.45 -14.43 -10.46
C GLN A 48 9.17 -13.68 -9.14
N GLN A 49 10.10 -12.85 -8.67
CA GLN A 49 9.90 -12.05 -7.45
C GLN A 49 8.71 -11.08 -7.56
N LEU A 50 8.49 -10.48 -8.73
CA LEU A 50 7.34 -9.61 -8.97
C LEU A 50 6.02 -10.42 -8.99
N LYS A 51 6.03 -11.63 -9.57
CA LYS A 51 4.88 -12.54 -9.51
C LYS A 51 4.58 -12.99 -8.09
N ASP A 52 5.61 -13.34 -7.32
CA ASP A 52 5.48 -13.75 -5.93
C ASP A 52 4.98 -12.59 -5.05
N LEU A 53 5.34 -11.35 -5.40
CA LEU A 53 4.81 -10.16 -4.74
C LEU A 53 3.29 -10.05 -4.94
N ARG A 54 2.76 -10.45 -6.10
CA ARG A 54 1.32 -10.48 -6.42
C ARG A 54 0.61 -11.70 -5.81
N ASN A 55 0.90 -12.00 -4.55
CA ASN A 55 0.26 -13.05 -3.77
C ASN A 55 -0.26 -12.47 -2.46
N ASP A 56 -1.44 -12.93 -2.02
CA ASP A 56 -2.04 -12.61 -0.73
C ASP A 56 -1.09 -12.90 0.43
N GLU A 57 -0.28 -13.97 0.33
CA GLU A 57 0.73 -14.29 1.33
C GLU A 57 1.79 -13.20 1.48
N SER A 58 2.28 -12.66 0.35
CA SER A 58 3.24 -11.55 0.33
C SER A 58 2.63 -10.30 0.95
N PHE A 59 1.36 -10.00 0.66
CA PHE A 59 0.63 -8.93 1.34
C PHE A 59 0.56 -9.17 2.85
N ASN A 60 0.15 -10.35 3.30
CA ASN A 60 0.01 -10.67 4.73
C ASN A 60 1.34 -10.49 5.47
N GLN A 61 2.46 -10.93 4.88
CA GLN A 61 3.79 -10.71 5.45
C GLN A 61 4.14 -9.21 5.59
N ILE A 62 3.77 -8.39 4.61
CA ILE A 62 3.96 -6.94 4.68
C ILE A 62 3.04 -6.33 5.75
N TYR A 63 1.78 -6.75 5.78
CA TYR A 63 0.77 -6.22 6.70
C TYR A 63 1.10 -6.54 8.16
N GLU A 64 1.58 -7.74 8.47
CA GLU A 64 2.04 -8.09 9.82
C GLU A 64 3.27 -7.28 10.22
N LYS A 65 4.25 -7.07 9.33
CA LYS A 65 5.39 -6.18 9.61
C LYS A 65 4.97 -4.74 9.88
N VAL A 66 3.94 -4.26 9.19
CA VAL A 66 3.38 -2.93 9.44
C VAL A 66 2.72 -2.87 10.83
N LYS A 67 1.95 -3.89 11.21
CA LYS A 67 1.37 -3.97 12.57
C LYS A 67 2.46 -3.99 13.64
N GLU A 68 3.49 -4.83 13.46
CA GLU A 68 4.63 -4.91 14.38
C GLU A 68 5.35 -3.57 14.50
N PHE A 69 5.59 -2.90 13.37
CA PHE A 69 6.20 -1.57 13.34
C PHE A 69 5.35 -0.54 14.09
N CYS A 70 4.04 -0.52 13.83
CA CYS A 70 3.12 0.40 14.51
C CYS A 70 3.08 0.14 16.02
N ASN A 71 2.96 -1.12 16.44
CA ASN A 71 2.98 -1.52 17.85
C ASN A 71 4.28 -1.12 18.54
N SER A 72 5.43 -1.31 17.87
CA SER A 72 6.76 -0.97 18.40
C SER A 72 6.99 0.54 18.55
N ASN A 73 6.24 1.36 17.81
CA ASN A 73 6.39 2.81 17.79
C ASN A 73 5.19 3.54 18.43
N ASP A 74 4.31 2.82 19.13
CA ASP A 74 3.09 3.35 19.75
C ASP A 74 2.20 4.13 18.76
N ILE A 75 2.13 3.62 17.52
CA ILE A 75 1.29 4.17 16.45
C ILE A 75 -0.03 3.42 16.46
N ASP A 76 -1.12 4.14 16.70
CA ASP A 76 -2.47 3.60 16.61
C ASP A 76 -2.79 3.21 15.15
N PHE A 77 -2.62 1.92 14.85
CA PHE A 77 -2.88 1.33 13.54
C PHE A 77 -4.36 1.01 13.33
N VAL A 78 -5.09 0.74 14.43
CA VAL A 78 -6.49 0.36 14.40
C VAL A 78 -7.34 1.62 14.44
N GLN A 79 -8.19 1.81 13.43
CA GLN A 79 -9.21 2.85 13.51
C GLN A 79 -10.19 2.53 14.65
N GLN A 80 -9.98 3.11 15.82
CA GLN A 80 -11.09 3.24 16.76
C GLN A 80 -12.17 4.09 16.09
N TYR A 81 -13.40 3.56 16.04
CA TYR A 81 -14.62 4.24 15.59
C TYR A 81 -14.71 5.65 16.16
N ARG A 82 -14.16 6.64 15.47
CA ARG A 82 -14.57 8.02 15.66
C ARG A 82 -15.69 8.22 14.67
N SER A 83 -16.91 8.13 15.17
CA SER A 83 -18.08 8.73 14.53
C SER A 83 -17.68 10.17 14.18
N TYR A 84 -17.30 10.40 12.92
CA TYR A 84 -17.10 11.76 12.45
C TYR A 84 -18.47 12.40 12.46
N ARG A 85 -18.59 13.57 13.09
CA ARG A 85 -19.80 14.39 13.00
C ARG A 85 -20.14 14.54 11.52
N THR A 86 -21.32 14.09 11.12
CA THR A 86 -21.87 14.34 9.80
C THR A 86 -21.85 15.84 9.56
N THR A 87 -21.11 16.27 8.53
CA THR A 87 -21.12 17.67 8.10
C THR A 87 -22.53 17.98 7.65
N ALA A 88 -23.25 18.83 8.40
CA ALA A 88 -24.60 19.20 8.04
C ALA A 88 -24.58 19.91 6.69
N VAL A 89 -25.33 19.39 5.73
CA VAL A 89 -25.52 20.03 4.42
C VAL A 89 -26.22 21.37 4.66
N PRO A 90 -25.68 22.50 4.18
CA PRO A 90 -26.31 23.81 4.34
C PRO A 90 -27.74 23.81 3.78
N ALA A 91 -28.69 24.44 4.48
CA ALA A 91 -30.12 24.37 4.14
C ALA A 91 -30.45 24.72 2.68
N ARG A 92 -29.69 25.65 2.07
CA ARG A 92 -29.82 26.06 0.66
C ARG A 92 -29.54 24.96 -0.37
N PHE A 93 -28.98 23.84 0.07
CA PHE A 93 -28.56 22.72 -0.77
C PHE A 93 -29.39 21.45 -0.51
N GLN A 94 -30.42 21.52 0.33
CA GLN A 94 -31.29 20.37 0.64
C GLN A 94 -32.20 19.96 -0.52
N GLU A 95 -32.53 20.89 -1.42
CA GLU A 95 -33.39 20.65 -2.59
C GLU A 95 -32.64 20.07 -3.80
N PHE A 96 -31.31 20.02 -3.73
CA PHE A 96 -30.48 19.46 -4.79
C PHE A 96 -29.98 18.08 -4.36
N ILE A 97 -30.09 17.08 -5.23
CA ILE A 97 -29.40 15.79 -5.07
C ILE A 97 -27.91 16.09 -5.29
N ILE A 98 -27.23 16.54 -4.23
CA ILE A 98 -25.79 16.70 -4.22
C ILE A 98 -25.23 15.42 -3.62
N ASP A 99 -24.72 14.54 -4.48
CA ASP A 99 -23.80 13.48 -4.08
C ASP A 99 -22.52 14.14 -3.54
N SER A 100 -22.56 14.56 -2.28
CA SER A 100 -21.48 15.29 -1.62
C SER A 100 -20.31 14.34 -1.36
N THR A 101 -19.49 14.14 -2.38
CA THR A 101 -18.15 13.52 -2.27
C THR A 101 -17.17 14.40 -1.49
N ILE A 102 -17.54 15.65 -1.23
CA ILE A 102 -16.74 16.62 -0.48
C ILE A 102 -16.65 16.17 0.97
N GLY A 103 -15.50 15.60 1.34
CA GLY A 103 -15.17 15.20 2.70
C GLY A 103 -15.32 13.71 3.00
N GLN A 104 -15.87 12.90 2.09
CA GLN A 104 -15.83 11.45 2.19
C GLN A 104 -14.45 10.96 1.74
N ARG A 105 -13.51 10.84 2.68
CA ARG A 105 -12.29 10.06 2.46
C ARG A 105 -12.63 8.59 2.63
N GLU A 106 -12.32 7.76 1.64
CA GLU A 106 -12.47 6.31 1.78
C GLU A 106 -11.62 5.84 2.96
N THR A 107 -12.28 5.23 3.94
CA THR A 107 -11.61 4.66 5.11
C THR A 107 -11.22 3.23 4.77
N LEU A 108 -9.92 2.91 4.77
CA LEU A 108 -9.47 1.52 4.62
C LEU A 108 -9.46 0.88 6.01
N GLN A 109 -10.40 -0.04 6.25
CA GLN A 109 -10.69 -0.53 7.60
C GLN A 109 -10.20 -1.97 7.81
N THR A 110 -10.34 -2.81 6.78
CA THR A 110 -9.98 -4.22 6.85
C THR A 110 -8.69 -4.51 6.09
N SER A 111 -7.99 -5.59 6.44
CA SER A 111 -6.85 -6.08 5.65
C SER A 111 -7.23 -6.30 4.19
N THR A 112 -8.46 -6.77 3.93
CA THR A 112 -9.04 -6.94 2.59
C THR A 112 -9.20 -5.61 1.83
N ASP A 113 -9.51 -4.51 2.52
CA ASP A 113 -9.55 -3.18 1.91
C ASP A 113 -8.14 -2.72 1.50
N TYR A 114 -7.15 -2.90 2.39
CA TYR A 114 -5.74 -2.60 2.06
C TYR A 114 -5.23 -3.49 0.92
N LEU A 115 -5.65 -4.76 0.86
CA LEU A 115 -5.28 -5.68 -0.20
C LEU A 115 -5.85 -5.24 -1.55
N ASN A 116 -7.17 -5.04 -1.64
CA ASN A 116 -7.86 -4.81 -2.90
C ASN A 116 -7.78 -3.36 -3.40
N ARG A 117 -7.76 -2.38 -2.49
CA ARG A 117 -7.82 -0.96 -2.84
C ARG A 117 -6.47 -0.26 -2.82
N LEU A 118 -5.45 -0.87 -2.21
CA LEU A 118 -4.11 -0.29 -2.10
C LEU A 118 -3.03 -1.20 -2.65
N TYR A 119 -2.93 -2.45 -2.19
CA TYR A 119 -1.83 -3.34 -2.53
C TYR A 119 -1.82 -3.74 -4.00
N PHE A 120 -2.87 -4.41 -4.49
CA PHE A 120 -2.93 -4.83 -5.90
C PHE A 120 -2.84 -3.64 -6.87
N PRO A 121 -3.58 -2.53 -6.69
CA PRO A 121 -3.46 -1.37 -7.57
C PRO A 121 -2.08 -0.68 -7.57
N LEU A 122 -1.25 -0.88 -6.54
CA LEU A 122 0.10 -0.32 -6.48
C LEU A 122 1.14 -1.19 -7.19
N ILE A 123 0.92 -2.50 -7.26
CA ILE A 123 1.90 -3.46 -7.81
C ILE A 123 1.56 -3.93 -9.22
N ASP A 124 0.29 -3.83 -9.63
CA ASP A 124 -0.20 -4.07 -11.00
C ASP A 124 0.03 -2.82 -11.87
#